data_AF-X0UKL2-F1
#
_entry.id   AF-X0UKL2-F1
#
_cell.length_a   1.000
_cell.length_b   1.000
_cell.length_c   1.000
_cell.angle_alpha   90.00
_cell.angle_beta   90.00
_cell.angle_gamma   90.00
#
_symmetry.space_group_name_H-M   'P 1'
#
loop_
_entity.id
_entity.type
_entity.pdbx_description
1 polymer ?
#
loop_
_entity_poly.entity_id
_entity_poly.type
_entity_poly.pdbx_seq_one_letter_code
_entity_poly.pdbx_strand_id
1 'polypeptide(L)'
;MELVTAINRTTYEVFRWRYELALSKKLALALGMACVIGLVAQIRIILPWSPVPITGQTFAVLLTAIFLGRWWGGISVAFYAGLGAAGVPWFAGLNGGLGYLAGPTGGYIIGFIFAALFLGHFTDTYIRSRNFLSMLALMLFANFILIYVPGLLQLGLWLNLV
;
A
#
# COMPACT_ATOMS: atom_id res chain seq x y z
N MET A 1 15.61 -21.05 23.84
CA MET A 1 16.32 -20.91 22.56
C MET A 1 15.57 -21.62 21.44
N GLU A 2 15.12 -22.87 21.64
CA GLU A 2 14.33 -23.62 20.64
C GLU A 2 13.00 -22.98 20.21
N LEU A 3 12.26 -22.36 21.14
CA LEU A 3 10.99 -21.68 20.84
C LEU A 3 11.16 -20.52 19.83
N VAL A 4 12.25 -19.77 19.95
CA VAL A 4 12.57 -18.67 19.02
C VAL A 4 12.98 -19.22 17.65
N THR A 5 13.73 -20.33 17.63
CA THR A 5 14.13 -21.01 16.40
C THR A 5 12.93 -21.62 15.66
N ALA A 6 11.98 -22.20 16.39
CA ALA A 6 10.75 -22.76 15.84
C ALA A 6 9.87 -21.68 15.19
N ILE A 7 9.69 -20.53 15.85
CA ILE A 7 8.92 -19.39 15.32
C ILE A 7 9.57 -18.80 14.06
N ASN A 8 10.90 -18.65 14.05
CA ASN A 8 11.61 -18.15 12.86
C ASN A 8 11.44 -19.10 11.67
N ARG A 9 11.43 -20.41 11.89
CA ARG A 9 11.25 -21.41 10.83
C ARG A 9 9.85 -21.38 10.20
N THR A 10 8.79 -21.35 11.00
CA THR A 10 7.40 -21.26 10.48
C THR A 10 7.19 -19.98 9.69
N THR A 11 7.75 -18.87 10.16
CA THR A 11 7.61 -17.60 9.43
C THR A 11 8.44 -17.59 8.14
N TYR A 12 9.54 -18.35 8.04
CA TYR A 12 10.23 -18.55 6.77
C TYR A 12 9.43 -19.42 5.79
N GLU A 13 8.83 -20.49 6.28
CA GLU A 13 8.01 -21.42 5.47
C GLU A 13 6.76 -20.73 4.89
N VAL A 14 6.09 -19.87 5.68
CA VAL A 14 4.91 -19.08 5.25
C VAL A 14 5.25 -18.04 4.17
N PHE A 15 6.51 -17.63 4.02
CA PHE A 15 6.92 -16.69 2.97
C PHE A 15 7.66 -17.36 1.81
N ARG A 16 8.05 -18.63 1.94
CA ARG A 16 8.77 -19.39 0.92
C ARG A 16 7.95 -19.56 -0.37
N TRP A 17 6.63 -19.75 -0.26
CA TRP A 17 5.74 -19.91 -1.43
C TRP A 17 5.87 -18.74 -2.42
N ARG A 18 6.14 -17.52 -1.94
CA ARG A 18 6.36 -16.33 -2.81
C ARG A 18 7.58 -16.47 -3.71
N TYR A 19 8.59 -17.24 -3.32
CA TYR A 19 9.81 -17.43 -4.10
C TYR A 19 9.65 -18.56 -5.12
N GLU A 20 8.95 -19.64 -4.75
CA GLU A 20 8.76 -20.84 -5.57
C GLU A 20 7.73 -20.70 -6.70
N LEU A 21 6.91 -19.64 -6.67
CA LEU A 21 5.91 -19.40 -7.72
C LEU A 21 6.55 -19.03 -9.07
N ALA A 22 5.89 -19.44 -10.16
CA ALA A 22 6.17 -18.93 -11.49
C ALA A 22 5.87 -17.42 -11.59
N LEU A 23 6.58 -16.73 -12.48
CA LEU A 23 6.45 -15.28 -12.69
C LEU A 23 4.99 -14.86 -12.99
N SER A 24 4.29 -15.64 -13.82
CA SER A 24 2.89 -15.40 -14.18
C SER A 24 1.97 -15.36 -12.95
N LYS A 25 2.17 -16.28 -12.00
CA LYS A 25 1.38 -16.34 -10.76
C LYS A 25 1.68 -15.14 -9.84
N LYS A 26 2.93 -14.68 -9.79
CA LYS A 26 3.30 -13.50 -9.01
C LYS A 26 2.68 -12.22 -9.57
N LEU A 27 2.65 -12.08 -10.89
CA LEU A 27 1.96 -10.99 -11.57
C LEU A 27 0.44 -11.04 -11.31
N ALA A 28 -0.16 -12.23 -11.42
CA ALA A 28 -1.58 -12.41 -11.12
C ALA A 28 -1.92 -12.05 -9.67
N LEU A 29 -1.07 -12.41 -8.71
CA LEU A 29 -1.22 -12.04 -7.30
C LEU A 29 -1.06 -10.52 -7.09
N ALA A 30 -0.06 -9.90 -7.72
CA ALA A 30 0.13 -8.46 -7.63
C ALA A 30 -1.06 -7.68 -8.21
N LEU A 31 -1.59 -8.11 -9.35
CA LEU A 31 -2.82 -7.56 -9.92
C LEU A 31 -4.04 -7.83 -9.03
N GLY A 32 -4.17 -9.04 -8.50
CA GLY A 32 -5.25 -9.40 -7.58
C GLY A 32 -5.28 -8.51 -6.34
N MET A 33 -4.11 -8.29 -5.72
CA MET A 33 -4.01 -7.36 -4.58
C MET A 33 -4.26 -5.91 -4.98
N ALA A 34 -3.89 -5.49 -6.20
CA ALA A 34 -4.24 -4.16 -6.70
C ALA A 34 -5.77 -3.98 -6.83
N CYS A 35 -6.47 -5.00 -7.32
CA CYS A 35 -7.93 -5.04 -7.35
C CYS A 35 -8.54 -4.98 -5.94
N VAL A 36 -7.97 -5.72 -4.99
CA VAL A 36 -8.39 -5.65 -3.58
C VAL A 36 -8.22 -4.24 -3.03
N ILE A 37 -7.09 -3.57 -3.29
CA ILE A 37 -6.89 -2.17 -2.90
C ILE A 37 -8.01 -1.29 -3.48
N GLY A 38 -8.31 -1.42 -4.78
CA GLY A 38 -9.37 -0.65 -5.43
C GLY A 38 -10.77 -0.91 -4.87
N LEU A 39 -11.09 -2.15 -4.51
CA LEU A 39 -12.37 -2.50 -3.87
C LEU A 39 -12.46 -1.89 -2.46
N VAL A 40 -11.42 -2.04 -1.65
CA VAL A 40 -11.38 -1.48 -0.29
C VAL A 40 -11.31 0.05 -0.31
N ALA A 41 -10.76 0.66 -1.37
CA ALA A 41 -10.76 2.11 -1.56
C ALA A 41 -12.16 2.72 -1.66
N GLN A 42 -13.18 1.92 -2.01
CA GLN A 42 -14.57 2.38 -2.06
C GLN A 42 -15.18 2.56 -0.67
N ILE A 43 -14.61 1.93 0.35
CA ILE A 43 -14.97 2.16 1.74
C ILE A 43 -14.37 3.51 2.14
N ARG A 44 -15.17 4.57 1.98
CA ARG A 44 -14.77 5.96 2.22
C ARG A 44 -15.72 6.67 3.17
N ILE A 45 -15.15 7.47 4.06
CA ILE A 45 -15.86 8.37 4.96
C ILE A 45 -15.49 9.79 4.54
N ILE A 46 -16.49 10.55 4.11
CA ILE A 46 -16.33 11.94 3.66
C ILE A 46 -16.32 12.83 4.90
N LEU A 47 -15.32 13.70 5.01
CA LEU A 47 -15.23 14.65 6.11
C LEU A 47 -15.77 16.02 5.65
N PRO A 48 -16.65 16.67 6.43
CA PRO A 48 -17.20 17.98 6.06
C PRO A 48 -16.15 19.08 5.84
N TRP A 49 -14.98 18.97 6.46
CA TRP A 49 -13.94 20.00 6.49
C TRP A 49 -12.70 19.68 5.63
N SER A 50 -12.65 18.53 4.94
CA SER A 50 -11.49 18.13 4.14
C SER A 50 -11.94 17.54 2.79
N PRO A 51 -11.30 17.95 1.67
CA PRO A 51 -11.57 17.35 0.36
C PRO A 51 -11.03 15.92 0.24
N VAL A 52 -10.18 15.48 1.17
CA VAL A 52 -9.59 14.13 1.17
C VAL A 52 -10.41 13.22 2.09
N PRO A 53 -11.10 12.20 1.54
CA PRO A 53 -11.86 11.26 2.36
C PRO A 53 -10.93 10.30 3.11
N ILE A 54 -11.36 9.87 4.30
CA ILE A 54 -10.72 8.73 4.97
C ILE A 54 -11.14 7.47 4.23
N THR A 55 -10.18 6.68 3.77
CA THR A 55 -10.43 5.51 2.92
C THR A 55 -9.74 4.27 3.49
N GLY A 56 -10.35 3.11 3.25
CA GLY A 56 -9.74 1.81 3.55
C GLY A 56 -8.53 1.48 2.65
N GLN A 57 -8.29 2.27 1.59
CA GLN A 57 -7.18 2.00 0.65
C GLN A 57 -5.82 1.98 1.36
N THR A 58 -5.63 2.89 2.32
CA THR A 58 -4.36 3.03 3.06
C THR A 58 -4.01 1.73 3.79
N PHE A 59 -5.01 1.11 4.43
CA PHE A 59 -4.86 -0.16 5.11
C PHE A 59 -4.59 -1.31 4.14
N ALA A 60 -5.33 -1.37 3.02
CA ALA A 60 -5.14 -2.40 2.01
C ALA A 60 -3.74 -2.35 1.37
N VAL A 61 -3.21 -1.15 1.12
CA VAL A 61 -1.83 -0.92 0.62
C VAL A 61 -0.80 -1.48 1.59
N LEU A 62 -0.90 -1.14 2.88
CA LEU A 62 0.06 -1.57 3.89
C LEU A 62 0.00 -3.09 4.10
N LEU A 63 -1.20 -3.69 4.11
CA LEU A 63 -1.34 -5.14 4.13
C LEU A 63 -0.72 -5.78 2.90
N THR A 64 -1.00 -5.25 1.70
CA THR A 64 -0.41 -5.76 0.45
C THR A 64 1.10 -5.79 0.50
N ALA A 65 1.72 -4.75 1.07
CA ALA A 65 3.16 -4.69 1.27
C ALA A 65 3.69 -5.76 2.23
N ILE A 66 2.96 -6.07 3.31
CA ILE A 66 3.33 -7.13 4.25
C ILE A 66 3.18 -8.50 3.59
N PHE A 67 2.08 -8.74 2.88
CA PHE A 67 1.80 -10.02 2.21
C PHE A 67 2.77 -10.30 1.07
N LEU A 68 2.90 -9.38 0.11
CA LEU A 68 3.70 -9.55 -1.10
C LEU A 68 5.14 -9.05 -0.97
N GLY A 69 5.52 -8.44 0.16
CA GLY A 69 6.87 -7.94 0.47
C GLY A 69 7.34 -6.81 -0.44
N ARG A 70 8.65 -6.55 -0.44
CA ARG A 70 9.23 -5.32 -1.01
C ARG A 70 8.84 -5.13 -2.47
N TRP A 71 9.27 -6.06 -3.33
CA TRP A 71 9.14 -5.88 -4.79
C TRP A 71 7.72 -6.13 -5.27
N TRP A 72 7.09 -7.24 -4.87
CA TRP A 72 5.76 -7.58 -5.37
C TRP A 72 4.66 -6.74 -4.73
N GLY A 73 4.83 -6.29 -3.48
CA GLY A 73 3.94 -5.30 -2.87
C GLY A 73 4.05 -3.94 -3.57
N GLY A 74 5.28 -3.47 -3.82
CA GLY A 74 5.51 -2.26 -4.62
C GLY A 74 4.92 -2.34 -6.03
N ILE A 75 5.12 -3.47 -6.73
CA ILE A 75 4.54 -3.71 -8.07
C ILE A 75 3.01 -3.71 -8.03
N SER A 76 2.40 -4.33 -7.02
CA SER A 76 0.94 -4.34 -6.86
C SER A 76 0.38 -2.93 -6.70
N VAL A 77 1.00 -2.12 -5.85
CA VAL A 77 0.60 -0.72 -5.64
C VAL A 77 0.91 0.14 -6.86
N ALA A 78 1.99 -0.16 -7.59
CA ALA A 78 2.28 0.48 -8.87
C ALA A 78 1.24 0.12 -9.95
N PHE A 79 0.73 -1.10 -9.98
CA PHE A 79 -0.41 -1.44 -10.84
C PHE A 79 -1.65 -0.64 -10.44
N TYR A 80 -1.95 -0.55 -9.14
CA TYR A 80 -3.05 0.27 -8.64
C TYR A 80 -2.95 1.73 -9.11
N ALA A 81 -1.78 2.35 -8.93
CA ALA A 81 -1.54 3.72 -9.35
C ALA A 81 -1.55 3.88 -10.88
N GLY A 82 -0.86 3.00 -11.61
CA GLY A 82 -0.66 3.11 -13.06
C GLY A 82 -1.90 2.83 -13.89
N LEU A 83 -2.64 1.75 -13.57
CA LEU A 83 -3.90 1.47 -14.27
C LEU A 83 -5.00 2.47 -13.86
N GLY A 84 -4.97 2.94 -12.61
CA GLY A 84 -5.84 4.05 -12.19
C GLY A 84 -5.53 5.34 -12.95
N ALA A 85 -4.25 5.67 -13.15
CA ALA A 85 -3.81 6.79 -13.99
C ALA A 85 -4.27 6.64 -15.45
N ALA A 86 -4.24 5.42 -15.98
CA ALA A 86 -4.72 5.08 -17.32
C ALA A 86 -6.25 5.15 -17.47
N GLY A 87 -6.99 5.34 -16.38
CA GLY A 87 -8.44 5.58 -16.40
C GLY A 87 -9.28 4.50 -15.74
N VAL A 88 -8.69 3.48 -15.11
CA VAL A 88 -9.48 2.47 -14.37
C VAL A 88 -10.16 3.14 -13.17
N PRO A 89 -11.51 3.07 -13.05
CA PRO A 89 -12.28 3.79 -12.05
C PRO A 89 -12.30 3.06 -10.70
N TRP A 90 -11.13 2.85 -10.11
CA TRP A 90 -10.97 2.11 -8.85
C TRP A 90 -10.36 2.91 -7.71
N PHE A 91 -10.06 4.20 -7.95
CA PHE A 91 -9.72 5.10 -6.86
C PHE A 91 -10.98 5.41 -6.05
N ALA A 92 -10.81 6.05 -4.89
CA ALA A 92 -11.91 6.28 -3.97
C ALA A 92 -13.07 7.04 -4.63
N GLY A 93 -14.28 6.47 -4.55
CA GLY A 93 -15.48 7.02 -5.18
C GLY A 93 -15.59 6.71 -6.68
N LEU A 94 -15.06 5.56 -7.11
CA LEU A 94 -15.02 5.11 -8.51
C LEU A 94 -14.39 6.13 -9.47
N ASN A 95 -13.37 6.84 -8.99
CA ASN A 95 -12.62 7.79 -9.79
C ASN A 95 -11.41 7.13 -10.46
N GLY A 96 -10.89 7.78 -11.50
CA GLY A 96 -9.72 7.35 -12.26
C GLY A 96 -9.17 8.50 -13.11
N GLY A 97 -8.03 8.24 -13.76
CA GLY A 97 -7.39 9.15 -14.71
C GLY A 97 -6.35 10.07 -14.08
N LEU A 98 -5.57 10.72 -14.96
CA LEU A 98 -4.55 11.70 -14.58
C LEU A 98 -5.12 12.92 -13.85
N GLY A 99 -6.37 13.31 -14.16
CA GLY A 99 -7.04 14.41 -13.47
C GLY A 99 -7.25 14.14 -11.97
N TYR A 100 -7.54 12.89 -11.60
CA TYR A 100 -7.65 12.51 -10.19
C TYR A 100 -6.28 12.56 -9.49
N LEU A 101 -5.21 12.14 -10.18
CA LEU A 101 -3.84 12.22 -9.66
C LEU A 101 -3.31 13.66 -9.58
N ALA A 102 -3.82 14.59 -10.38
CA ALA A 102 -3.51 16.02 -10.25
C ALA A 102 -4.34 16.72 -9.15
N GLY A 103 -5.36 16.05 -8.62
CA GLY A 103 -6.25 16.56 -7.58
C GLY A 103 -5.66 16.49 -6.16
N PRO A 104 -6.49 16.71 -5.12
CA PRO A 104 -6.04 16.76 -3.73
C PRO A 104 -5.51 15.43 -3.16
N THR A 105 -5.82 14.30 -3.82
CA THR A 105 -5.50 12.95 -3.32
C THR A 105 -4.33 12.26 -4.01
N GLY A 106 -3.81 12.83 -5.11
CA GLY A 106 -2.76 12.19 -5.91
C GLY A 106 -1.47 11.92 -5.15
N GLY A 107 -1.08 12.83 -4.25
CA GLY A 107 0.17 12.73 -3.50
C GLY A 107 0.16 11.54 -2.54
N TYR A 108 -1.02 11.15 -2.05
CA TYR A 108 -1.20 9.97 -1.22
C TYR A 108 -0.97 8.69 -2.02
N ILE A 109 -1.40 8.65 -3.29
CA ILE A 109 -1.20 7.49 -4.19
C ILE A 109 0.28 7.28 -4.49
N ILE A 110 1.01 8.37 -4.72
CA ILE A 110 2.48 8.32 -4.86
C ILE A 110 3.11 7.82 -3.56
N GLY A 111 2.65 8.33 -2.42
CA GLY A 111 3.07 7.90 -1.09
C GLY A 111 2.84 6.40 -0.82
N PHE A 112 1.78 5.80 -1.38
CA PHE A 112 1.52 4.36 -1.24
C PHE A 112 2.62 3.50 -1.84
N ILE A 113 3.20 3.90 -2.97
CA ILE A 113 4.28 3.14 -3.62
C ILE A 113 5.49 3.11 -2.68
N PHE A 114 5.88 4.28 -2.14
CA PHE A 114 6.98 4.39 -1.19
C PHE A 114 6.71 3.62 0.10
N ALA A 115 5.50 3.75 0.66
CA ALA A 115 5.09 3.02 1.85
C ALA A 115 5.13 1.51 1.64
N ALA A 116 4.71 1.01 0.47
CA ALA A 116 4.72 -0.41 0.17
C ALA A 116 6.14 -0.97 0.00
N LEU A 117 7.02 -0.24 -0.69
CA LEU A 117 8.43 -0.61 -0.83
C LEU A 117 9.14 -0.62 0.54
N PHE A 118 8.89 0.38 1.37
CA PHE A 118 9.46 0.48 2.71
C PHE A 118 8.96 -0.66 3.62
N LEU A 119 7.65 -0.78 3.80
CA LEU A 119 7.06 -1.77 4.69
C LEU A 119 7.36 -3.20 4.24
N GLY A 120 7.32 -3.44 2.93
CA GLY A 120 7.69 -4.72 2.34
C GLY A 120 9.18 -5.04 2.55
N HIS A 121 10.08 -4.05 2.44
CA HIS A 121 11.50 -4.24 2.72
C HIS A 121 11.75 -4.67 4.17
N PHE A 122 11.12 -4.00 5.13
CA PHE A 122 11.27 -4.36 6.54
C PHE A 122 10.69 -5.73 6.86
N THR A 123 9.58 -6.10 6.20
CA THR A 123 8.94 -7.42 6.34
C THR A 123 9.80 -8.57 5.79
N ASP A 124 10.47 -8.34 4.67
CA ASP A 124 11.35 -9.34 4.05
C ASP A 124 12.71 -9.44 4.79
N THR A 125 13.25 -8.32 5.30
CA THR A 125 14.62 -8.25 5.84
C THR A 125 14.69 -8.59 7.34
N TYR A 126 13.72 -8.13 8.13
CA TYR A 126 13.79 -8.26 9.60
C TYR A 126 12.74 -9.25 10.11
N ILE A 127 13.13 -10.52 10.23
CA ILE A 127 12.25 -11.59 10.75
C ILE A 127 11.76 -11.26 12.17
N ARG A 128 12.58 -10.60 12.98
CA ARG A 128 12.24 -10.19 14.36
C ARG A 128 11.22 -9.06 14.43
N SER A 129 11.02 -8.33 13.33
CA SER A 129 10.00 -7.28 13.21
C SER A 129 8.62 -7.85 12.89
N ARG A 130 8.47 -9.16 12.66
CA ARG A 130 7.19 -9.82 12.34
C ARG A 130 6.25 -9.98 13.55
N ASN A 131 6.60 -9.42 14.69
CA ASN A 131 5.70 -9.28 15.82
C ASN A 131 4.59 -8.26 15.48
N PHE A 132 3.37 -8.54 15.93
CA PHE A 132 2.21 -7.69 15.66
C PHE A 132 2.47 -6.21 16.02
N LEU A 133 3.08 -5.95 17.18
CA LEU A 133 3.35 -4.60 17.66
C LEU A 133 4.40 -3.86 16.81
N SER A 134 5.44 -4.55 16.36
CA SER A 134 6.48 -3.97 15.49
C SER A 134 5.94 -3.68 14.09
N MET A 135 5.13 -4.58 13.53
CA MET A 135 4.46 -4.34 12.25
C MET A 135 3.47 -3.19 12.34
N LEU A 136 2.68 -3.12 13.42
CA LEU A 136 1.79 -2.00 13.65
C LEU A 136 2.54 -0.67 13.72
N ALA A 137 3.66 -0.61 14.46
CA ALA A 137 4.50 0.58 14.54
C ALA A 137 5.07 0.98 13.16
N LEU A 138 5.55 0.02 12.37
CA LEU A 138 6.04 0.28 11.01
C LEU A 138 4.91 0.74 10.07
N MET A 139 3.71 0.17 10.19
CA MET A 139 2.53 0.60 9.43
C MET A 139 2.16 2.04 9.77
N LEU A 140 2.13 2.41 11.05
CA LEU A 140 1.85 3.78 11.49
C LEU A 140 2.92 4.75 10.98
N PHE A 141 4.20 4.39 11.10
CA PHE A 141 5.31 5.20 10.59
C PHE A 141 5.21 5.42 9.06
N ALA A 142 5.02 4.34 8.30
CA ALA A 142 4.84 4.41 6.86
C ALA A 142 3.62 5.26 6.49
N ASN A 143 2.55 5.18 7.27
CA ASN A 143 1.36 6.00 7.08
C ASN A 143 1.67 7.49 7.32
N PHE A 144 2.09 7.88 8.52
CA PHE A 144 2.30 9.29 8.86
C PHE A 144 3.42 9.96 8.06
N ILE A 145 4.47 9.22 7.69
CA ILE A 145 5.59 9.81 6.98
C ILE A 145 5.44 9.60 5.48
N LEU A 146 5.42 8.35 5.01
CA LEU A 146 5.53 8.08 3.57
C LEU A 146 4.24 8.35 2.81
N ILE A 147 3.08 8.27 3.47
CA ILE A 147 1.79 8.54 2.83
C ILE A 147 1.39 10.01 3.04
N TYR A 148 1.38 10.49 4.29
CA TYR A 148 0.87 11.83 4.60
C TYR A 148 1.78 12.96 4.14
N VAL A 149 3.12 12.82 4.16
CA VAL A 149 4.00 13.91 3.72
C VAL A 149 3.78 14.26 2.24
N PRO A 150 3.88 13.34 1.26
CA PRO A 150 3.62 13.68 -0.13
C PRO A 150 2.14 14.03 -0.38
N GLY A 151 1.21 13.41 0.34
CA GLY A 151 -0.22 13.72 0.26
C GLY A 151 -0.56 15.14 0.68
N LEU A 152 -0.07 15.57 1.84
CA LEU A 152 -0.28 16.92 2.38
C LEU A 152 0.45 17.98 1.57
N LEU A 153 1.65 17.68 1.06
CA LEU A 153 2.38 18.59 0.18
C LEU A 153 1.57 18.88 -1.09
N GLN A 154 1.04 17.83 -1.75
CA GLN A 154 0.21 18.02 -2.94
C GLN A 154 -1.11 18.71 -2.60
N LEU A 155 -1.76 18.34 -1.50
CA LEU A 155 -2.99 18.99 -1.05
C LEU A 155 -2.78 20.49 -0.81
N GLY A 156 -1.68 20.85 -0.13
CA GLY A 156 -1.33 22.24 0.13
C GLY A 156 -1.07 23.01 -1.17
N LEU A 157 -0.36 22.44 -2.13
CA LEU A 157 -0.16 23.06 -3.45
C LEU A 157 -1.48 23.22 -4.20
N TRP A 158 -2.33 22.19 -4.19
CA TRP A 158 -3.63 22.22 -4.85
C TRP A 158 -4.56 23.30 -4.26
N LEU A 159 -4.58 23.45 -2.93
CA LEU A 159 -5.35 24.50 -2.25
C LEU A 159 -4.87 25.92 -2.56
N ASN A 160 -3.60 26.11 -2.97
CA ASN A 160 -3.10 27.42 -3.41
C ASN A 160 -3.45 27.73 -4.87
N LEU A 161 -3.82 26.71 -5.66
CA LEU A 161 -4.12 26.84 -7.09
C LEU A 161 -5.63 27.05 -7.37
N VAL A 162 -6.48 26.84 -6.36
CA VAL A 162 -7.96 26.96 -6.42
C VAL A 162 -8.41 28.09 -5.52
#